data_AF-A0A944HZA3-F1
#
_entry.id   AF-A0A944HZA3-F1
#
_cell.length_a   1.000
_cell.length_b   1.000
_cell.length_c   1.000
_cell.angle_alpha   90.00
_cell.angle_beta   90.00
_cell.angle_gamma   90.00
#
_symmetry.space_group_name_H-M   'P 1'
#
loop_
_entity.id
_entity.type
_entity.pdbx_description
1 polymer ?
#
loop_
_entity_poly.entity_id
_entity_poly.type
_entity_poly.pdbx_seq_one_letter_code
_entity_poly.pdbx_strand_id
1 'polypeptide(L)'
;ARAAADAHAVAQAGPGGADGVRAAAHTVLDEAAHAVPPLVLDYLALVDPATFAEVPDDHTGEAILAVAARVGATRLIDNILLTFGPPAFEPPAPESPMPEAPTPDGPAPDAPTLEPPTFGAAK
;
A
#
# COMPACT_ATOMS: atom_id res chain seq x y z
N ALA A 1 -20.02 -13.61 0.81
CA ALA A 1 -18.83 -12.77 0.62
C ALA A 1 -19.16 -11.27 0.44
N ARG A 2 -20.32 -10.77 0.88
CA ARG A 2 -20.67 -9.34 0.74
C ARG A 2 -20.02 -8.48 1.84
N ALA A 3 -20.09 -8.92 3.09
CA ALA A 3 -19.49 -8.21 4.24
C ALA A 3 -17.99 -7.91 4.07
N ALA A 4 -17.21 -8.90 3.64
CA ALA A 4 -15.78 -8.74 3.46
C ALA A 4 -15.46 -7.79 2.27
N ALA A 5 -16.25 -7.88 1.18
CA ALA A 5 -16.13 -6.97 0.04
C ALA A 5 -16.53 -5.52 0.39
N ASP A 6 -17.59 -5.33 1.17
CA ASP A 6 -18.04 -4.01 1.61
C ASP A 6 -17.03 -3.39 2.60
N ALA A 7 -16.47 -4.18 3.52
CA ALA A 7 -15.40 -3.74 4.41
C ALA A 7 -14.12 -3.35 3.64
N HIS A 8 -13.76 -4.14 2.61
CA HIS A 8 -12.68 -3.79 1.70
C HIS A 8 -12.98 -2.50 0.92
N ALA A 9 -14.20 -2.31 0.44
CA ALA A 9 -14.61 -1.09 -0.23
C ALA A 9 -14.52 0.13 0.70
N VAL A 10 -14.89 -0.01 1.98
CA VAL A 10 -14.73 1.07 2.99
C VAL A 10 -13.26 1.36 3.25
N ALA A 11 -12.41 0.34 3.36
CA ALA A 11 -10.95 0.52 3.49
C ALA A 11 -10.33 1.25 2.28
N GLN A 12 -10.86 1.01 1.07
CA GLN A 12 -10.40 1.66 -0.17
C GLN A 12 -11.02 3.06 -0.38
N ALA A 13 -12.21 3.32 0.18
CA ALA A 13 -13.01 4.51 -0.13
C ALA A 13 -12.72 5.74 0.73
N GLY A 14 -11.87 5.67 1.76
CA GLY A 14 -11.54 6.86 2.53
C GLY A 14 -10.55 6.64 3.68
N PRO A 15 -10.13 7.72 4.35
CA PRO A 15 -9.15 7.72 5.44
C PRO A 15 -9.67 7.08 6.76
N GLY A 16 -10.69 6.23 6.68
CA GLY A 16 -11.20 5.49 7.83
C GLY A 16 -10.16 4.45 8.24
N GLY A 17 -9.57 4.64 9.43
CA GLY A 17 -8.66 3.68 10.04
C GLY A 17 -9.32 2.33 10.33
N ALA A 18 -8.64 1.48 11.12
CA ALA A 18 -9.12 0.14 11.43
C ALA A 18 -10.52 0.15 12.11
N ASP A 19 -10.85 1.18 12.89
CA ASP A 19 -12.19 1.38 13.48
C ASP A 19 -13.31 1.48 12.45
N GLY A 20 -13.13 2.29 11.39
CA GLY A 20 -14.14 2.50 10.36
C GLY A 20 -14.46 1.21 9.59
N VAL A 21 -13.44 0.39 9.36
CA VAL A 21 -13.60 -0.93 8.74
C VAL A 21 -14.32 -1.90 9.68
N ARG A 22 -13.99 -1.92 10.99
CA ARG A 22 -14.72 -2.73 11.98
C ARG A 22 -16.19 -2.36 12.00
N ALA A 23 -16.50 -1.07 12.09
CA ALA A 23 -17.87 -0.57 12.14
C ALA A 23 -18.67 -0.92 10.86
N ALA A 24 -18.05 -0.78 9.69
CA ALA A 24 -18.66 -1.17 8.42
C ALA A 24 -18.93 -2.67 8.35
N ALA A 25 -17.96 -3.50 8.73
CA ALA A 25 -18.12 -4.95 8.77
C ALA A 25 -19.25 -5.36 9.72
N HIS A 26 -19.31 -4.78 10.93
CA HIS A 26 -20.39 -5.01 11.88
C HIS A 26 -21.76 -4.67 11.29
N THR A 27 -21.89 -3.53 10.63
CA THR A 27 -23.18 -3.11 10.02
C THR A 27 -23.69 -4.13 8.99
N VAL A 28 -22.81 -4.61 8.10
CA VAL A 28 -23.22 -5.60 7.08
C VAL A 28 -23.52 -6.96 7.69
N LEU A 29 -22.78 -7.35 8.74
CA LEU A 29 -23.01 -8.61 9.45
C LEU A 29 -24.31 -8.58 10.25
N ASP A 30 -24.66 -7.44 10.85
CA ASP A 30 -25.93 -7.25 11.55
C ASP A 30 -27.12 -7.36 10.58
N GLU A 31 -27.01 -6.80 9.37
CA GLU A 31 -28.03 -7.05 8.33
C GLU A 31 -28.13 -8.54 7.97
N ALA A 32 -26.98 -9.22 7.81
CA ALA A 32 -26.93 -10.64 7.49
C ALA A 32 -27.48 -11.54 8.61
N ALA A 33 -27.44 -11.09 9.87
CA ALA A 33 -28.04 -11.80 11.00
C ALA A 33 -29.56 -11.92 10.88
N HIS A 34 -30.20 -11.02 10.12
CA HIS A 34 -31.64 -11.05 9.86
C HIS A 34 -32.01 -11.84 8.59
N ALA A 35 -31.04 -12.40 7.87
CA ALA A 35 -31.30 -13.23 6.68
C ALA A 35 -31.88 -14.61 7.05
N VAL A 36 -32.37 -15.35 6.04
CA VAL A 36 -32.85 -16.73 6.22
C VAL A 36 -32.13 -17.65 5.21
N PRO A 37 -31.32 -18.61 5.67
CA PRO A 37 -30.90 -18.87 7.05
C PRO A 37 -30.06 -17.70 7.65
N PRO A 38 -30.16 -17.45 8.97
CA PRO A 38 -29.45 -16.35 9.61
C PRO A 38 -27.95 -16.60 9.63
N LEU A 39 -27.19 -15.52 9.47
CA LEU A 39 -25.75 -15.52 9.64
C LEU A 39 -25.40 -15.16 11.09
N VAL A 40 -24.75 -16.06 11.80
CA VAL A 40 -24.30 -15.86 13.19
C VAL A 40 -22.80 -15.60 13.18
N LEU A 41 -22.37 -14.46 13.70
CA LEU A 41 -20.96 -14.12 13.78
C LEU A 41 -20.26 -14.98 14.86
N ASP A 42 -19.23 -15.72 14.47
CA ASP A 42 -18.34 -16.45 15.41
C ASP A 42 -17.17 -15.55 15.84
N TYR A 43 -16.57 -14.83 14.88
CA TYR A 43 -15.35 -14.04 15.08
C TYR A 43 -15.27 -12.92 14.04
N LEU A 44 -14.88 -11.72 14.48
CA LEU A 44 -14.54 -10.59 13.62
C LEU A 44 -13.41 -9.81 14.29
N ALA A 45 -12.25 -9.77 13.65
CA ALA A 45 -11.10 -9.00 14.15
C ALA A 45 -10.22 -8.51 13.01
N LEU A 46 -9.52 -7.41 13.27
CA LEU A 46 -8.35 -7.02 12.50
C LEU A 46 -7.10 -7.48 13.22
N VAL A 47 -6.25 -8.20 12.50
CA VAL A 47 -5.01 -8.77 13.02
C VAL A 47 -3.81 -8.38 12.16
N ASP A 48 -2.65 -8.28 12.79
CA ASP A 48 -1.39 -8.04 12.11
C ASP A 48 -0.97 -9.32 11.35
N PRO A 49 -0.57 -9.23 10.07
CA PRO A 49 -0.27 -10.42 9.26
C PRO A 49 0.99 -11.18 9.71
N ALA A 50 1.92 -10.53 10.42
CA ALA A 50 3.16 -11.14 10.87
C ALA A 50 2.99 -11.84 12.24
N THR A 51 2.16 -11.28 13.11
CA THR A 51 2.01 -11.75 14.50
C THR A 51 0.66 -12.41 14.77
N PHE A 52 -0.34 -12.21 13.90
CA PHE A 52 -1.74 -12.57 14.12
C PHE A 52 -2.32 -12.01 15.43
N ALA A 53 -1.70 -10.95 15.98
CA ALA A 53 -2.22 -10.21 17.12
C ALA A 53 -3.26 -9.19 16.64
N GLU A 54 -4.28 -8.93 17.46
CA GLU A 54 -5.24 -7.86 17.17
C GLU A 54 -4.54 -6.50 17.07
N VAL A 55 -4.86 -5.75 16.03
CA VAL A 55 -4.32 -4.40 15.83
C VAL A 55 -5.21 -3.35 16.48
N PRO A 56 -4.65 -2.25 17.03
CA PRO A 56 -5.45 -1.16 17.57
C PRO A 56 -6.27 -0.46 16.46
N ASP A 57 -7.29 0.28 16.87
CA ASP A 57 -8.18 1.04 15.98
C ASP A 57 -7.45 2.10 15.14
N ASP A 58 -6.36 2.63 15.67
CA ASP A 58 -5.49 3.63 15.03
C ASP A 58 -4.37 2.99 14.19
N HIS A 59 -4.43 1.67 13.93
CA HIS A 59 -3.37 0.96 13.19
C HIS A 59 -3.19 1.52 11.78
N THR A 60 -1.93 1.69 11.40
CA THR A 60 -1.50 2.08 10.06
C THR A 60 -0.60 1.00 9.48
N GLY A 61 -0.75 0.71 8.19
CA GLY A 61 -0.05 -0.37 7.48
C GLY A 61 -0.97 -1.53 7.15
N GLU A 62 -0.37 -2.69 6.89
CA GLU A 62 -1.12 -3.89 6.53
C GLU A 62 -1.79 -4.52 7.77
N ALA A 63 -3.04 -4.95 7.60
CA ALA A 63 -3.76 -5.77 8.57
C ALA A 63 -4.74 -6.71 7.84
N ILE A 64 -4.98 -7.87 8.42
CA ILE A 64 -5.93 -8.86 7.92
C ILE A 64 -7.24 -8.70 8.69
N LEU A 65 -8.33 -8.44 7.98
CA LEU A 65 -9.67 -8.59 8.50
C LEU A 65 -10.04 -10.07 8.47
N ALA A 66 -10.06 -10.70 9.63
CA ALA A 66 -10.46 -12.09 9.80
C ALA A 66 -11.93 -12.16 10.24
N VAL A 67 -12.74 -12.86 9.46
CA VAL A 67 -14.18 -13.05 9.69
C VAL A 67 -14.48 -14.54 9.73
N ALA A 68 -15.15 -14.99 10.79
CA ALA A 68 -15.78 -16.30 10.82
C ALA A 68 -17.25 -16.16 11.19
N ALA A 69 -18.12 -16.79 10.42
CA ALA A 69 -19.56 -16.76 10.67
C ALA A 69 -20.20 -18.10 10.30
N ARG A 70 -21.33 -18.42 10.92
CA ARG A 70 -22.12 -19.62 10.64
C ARG A 70 -23.41 -19.27 9.92
N VAL A 71 -23.74 -20.07 8.92
CA VAL A 71 -25.00 -20.00 8.19
C VAL A 71 -25.63 -21.40 8.25
N GLY A 72 -26.64 -21.56 9.10
CA GLY A 72 -27.16 -22.88 9.44
C GLY A 72 -26.08 -23.78 10.07
N ALA A 73 -25.74 -24.90 9.41
CA ALA A 73 -24.69 -25.83 9.87
C ALA A 73 -23.30 -25.52 9.29
N THR A 74 -23.19 -24.57 8.36
CA THR A 74 -21.95 -24.29 7.63
C THR A 74 -21.19 -23.16 8.29
N ARG A 75 -19.91 -23.36 8.59
CA ARG A 75 -19.00 -22.31 9.05
C ARG A 75 -18.23 -21.73 7.88
N LEU A 76 -18.39 -20.44 7.65
CA LEU A 76 -17.69 -19.65 6.64
C LEU A 76 -16.52 -18.92 7.30
N ILE A 77 -15.40 -18.85 6.59
CA ILE A 77 -14.19 -18.14 7.00
C ILE A 77 -13.81 -17.25 5.82
N ASP A 78 -13.56 -15.98 6.09
CA ASP A 78 -13.11 -15.00 5.10
C ASP A 78 -11.99 -14.16 5.72
N ASN A 79 -10.88 -14.03 5.01
CA ASN A 79 -9.71 -13.28 5.44
C ASN A 79 -9.32 -12.33 4.30
N ILE A 80 -9.34 -11.03 4.57
CA ILE A 80 -8.98 -10.02 3.56
C ILE A 80 -7.83 -9.17 4.08
N LEU A 81 -6.79 -9.01 3.27
CA LEU A 81 -5.71 -8.08 3.52
C LEU A 81 -6.19 -6.65 3.23
N LEU A 82 -6.02 -5.77 4.20
CA LEU A 82 -6.36 -4.36 4.15
C LEU A 82 -5.11 -3.54 4.48
N THR A 83 -5.03 -2.34 3.90
CA THR A 83 -3.93 -1.41 4.14
C THR A 83 -4.52 -0.11 4.67
N PHE A 84 -4.09 0.30 5.86
CA PHE A 84 -4.56 1.49 6.56
C PHE A 84 -3.54 2.62 6.52
N GLY A 85 -4.00 3.86 6.34
CA GLY A 85 -3.14 5.04 6.26
C GLY A 85 -2.61 5.32 4.84
N PRO A 86 -1.92 6.46 4.65
CA PRO A 86 -1.27 6.75 3.38
C PRO A 86 -0.27 5.64 3.06
N PRO A 87 -0.06 5.26 1.78
CA PRO A 87 1.05 4.38 1.45
C PRO A 87 2.29 4.99 2.09
N ALA A 88 3.03 4.22 2.88
CA ALA A 88 4.31 4.63 3.44
C ALA A 88 5.33 4.76 2.31
N PHE A 89 5.13 5.76 1.47
CA PHE A 89 6.10 6.35 0.61
C PHE A 89 5.83 7.84 0.70
N GLU A 90 6.37 8.47 1.73
CA GLU A 90 6.84 9.82 1.51
C GLU A 90 7.88 9.68 0.39
N PRO A 91 7.62 10.17 -0.84
CA PRO A 91 8.70 10.26 -1.79
C PRO A 91 9.81 11.04 -1.09
N PRO A 92 11.08 10.60 -1.16
CA PRO A 92 12.15 11.45 -0.66
C PRO A 92 11.92 12.82 -1.26
N ALA A 93 11.84 13.86 -0.41
CA ALA A 93 11.76 15.23 -0.87
C ALA A 93 12.73 15.39 -2.04
N PRO A 94 12.35 16.06 -3.14
CA PRO A 94 13.23 16.20 -4.29
C PRO A 94 14.57 16.65 -3.73
N GLU A 95 15.59 15.77 -3.84
CA GLU A 95 16.92 16.07 -3.34
C GLU A 95 17.21 17.48 -3.83
N SER A 96 17.38 18.43 -2.90
CA SER A 96 17.63 19.83 -3.21
C SER A 96 18.58 19.84 -4.41
N PRO A 97 18.26 20.56 -5.51
CA PRO A 97 19.10 20.52 -6.69
C PRO A 97 20.53 20.75 -6.21
N MET A 98 21.41 19.79 -6.53
CA MET A 98 22.83 19.88 -6.23
C MET A 98 23.27 21.33 -6.49
N PRO A 99 24.11 21.94 -5.63
CA PRO A 99 24.65 23.25 -5.95
C PRO A 99 25.25 23.16 -7.35
N GLU A 100 24.75 24.04 -8.22
CA GLU A 100 25.18 24.22 -9.59
C GLU A 100 26.71 24.10 -9.65
N ALA A 101 27.20 23.17 -10.47
CA ALA A 101 28.64 23.03 -10.67
C ALA A 101 29.22 24.43 -10.99
N PRO A 102 30.34 24.83 -10.37
CA PRO A 102 30.87 26.17 -10.57
C PRO A 102 31.05 26.40 -12.06
N THR A 103 30.44 27.48 -12.55
CA THR A 103 30.68 27.99 -13.90
C THR A 103 32.20 28.16 -14.03
N PRO A 104 32.86 27.57 -15.04
CA PRO A 104 34.27 27.83 -15.25
C PRO A 104 34.42 29.28 -15.72
N ASP A 105 34.69 30.19 -14.78
CA ASP A 105 35.15 31.54 -15.08
C ASP A 105 36.62 31.42 -15.51
N GLY A 106 36.83 31.27 -16.82
CA GLY A 106 38.15 31.19 -17.41
C GLY A 106 38.06 30.97 -18.92
N PRO A 107 38.87 31.68 -19.73
CA PRO A 107 38.89 31.46 -21.17
C PRO A 107 39.32 30.02 -21.46
N ALA A 108 38.65 29.38 -22.41
CA ALA A 108 38.98 28.04 -22.88
C ALA A 108 40.48 27.96 -23.24
N PRO A 109 41.24 26.96 -22.78
CA PRO A 109 42.59 26.75 -23.30
C PRO A 109 42.50 26.33 -24.76
N ASP A 110 43.31 26.96 -25.61
CA ASP A 110 43.46 26.60 -27.02
C ASP A 110 43.73 25.10 -27.16
N ALA A 111 42.84 24.40 -27.87
CA ALA A 111 43.06 23.01 -28.23
C ALA A 111 44.29 22.92 -29.14
N PRO A 112 45.26 22.01 -28.88
CA PRO A 112 46.33 21.79 -29.83
C PRO A 112 45.75 21.16 -31.10
N THR A 113 45.98 21.82 -32.24
CA THR A 113 45.75 21.23 -33.57
C THR A 113 46.58 19.96 -33.69
N LEU A 114 45.92 18.80 -33.62
CA LEU A 114 46.51 17.53 -34.01
C LEU A 114 46.53 17.48 -35.54
N GLU A 115 47.73 17.60 -36.13
CA GLU A 115 47.93 17.32 -37.55
C GLU A 115 47.61 15.85 -37.87
N PRO A 116 46.93 15.55 -38.98
CA PRO A 116 46.68 14.16 -39.38
C PRO A 116 48.00 13.49 -39.80
N PRO A 117 48.19 12.18 -39.53
CA PRO A 117 49.42 11.48 -39.90
C PRO A 117 49.55 11.34 -41.41
N THR A 118 50.70 11.76 -41.95
CA THR A 118 51.10 11.53 -43.34
C THR A 118 51.49 10.05 -43.51
N PHE A 119 50.65 9.26 -44.18
CA PHE A 119 51.03 7.91 -44.61
C PHE A 119 51.92 8.01 -45.87
N GLY A 120 53.22 7.75 -45.70
CA GLY A 120 54.17 7.68 -46.79
C GLY A 120 53.88 6.50 -47.72
N ALA A 121 53.74 6.79 -49.01
CA ALA A 121 53.67 5.79 -50.06
C ALA A 121 55.01 5.04 -50.15
N ALA A 122 55.00 3.75 -49.81
CA ALA A 122 56.08 2.84 -50.14
C ALA A 122 56.00 2.47 -51.64
N LYS A 123 57.18 2.34 -52.23
CA LYS A 123 57.47 2.20 -53.66
C LYS A 123 56.91 0.93 -54.31
#